data_AF-A0A2T3ZV43-F1
#
_entry.id   AF-A0A2T3ZV43-F1
#
_cell.length_a   1.000
_cell.length_b   1.000
_cell.length_c   1.000
_cell.angle_alpha   90.00
_cell.angle_beta   90.00
_cell.angle_gamma   90.00
#
_symmetry.space_group_name_H-M   'P 1'
#
loop_
_entity.id
_entity.type
_entity.pdbx_description
1 polymer ?
#
loop_
_entity_poly.entity_id
_entity_poly.type
_entity_poly.pdbx_seq_one_letter_code
_entity_poly.pdbx_strand_id
1 'polypeptide(L)'
;MLRTLSSVSLLIGLHAIAVTANKPPIIQGPITVGTKGHPFSAYAGNISSIGYVEEEFFLSGDAVRYNVVGNLTSDGHWTLSYNSTASYKTRMLIRRPLDHKRFNGDVLVEWINVSGGFDITSTDLPGVYEAGYIWASIDAQATGIEGGATNPQGLIQWDPVRYGTLNIPDDAISYDIVSQAASVLRSGNVTGGQIPEHAILVGASQSGSRVLGYTNGVQPLNGSYDAIIPAICAGASSDFSPVPAHPTPGQSGRTVATNSSGVMDYVRDADGNTKGGIRLPELAVPVAGYNGINNGLSGNTYPFSDSKLNALYPTHQEYVAKVKAAAYASLHEKVILEYQVKNYTRAAEVANVPPQCTSS
;
A
#
# COMPACT_ATOMS: atom_id res chain seq x y z
N MET A 1 0.18 17.08 -60.57
CA MET A 1 0.13 16.18 -59.39
C MET A 1 1.10 16.71 -58.34
N LEU A 2 0.63 17.65 -57.50
CA LEU A 2 1.36 18.15 -56.34
C LEU A 2 0.98 17.25 -55.15
N ARG A 3 1.95 16.57 -54.55
CA ARG A 3 1.76 15.83 -53.29
C ARG A 3 1.91 16.81 -52.13
N THR A 4 0.80 17.10 -51.47
CA THR A 4 0.73 17.77 -50.18
C THR A 4 1.28 16.83 -49.09
N LEU A 5 2.28 17.28 -48.35
CA LEU A 5 2.74 16.66 -47.11
C LEU A 5 1.75 17.02 -46.01
N SER A 6 1.01 16.04 -45.48
CA SER A 6 0.22 16.19 -44.26
C SER A 6 1.13 16.11 -43.04
N SER A 7 1.17 17.20 -42.28
CA SER A 7 1.87 17.33 -41.01
C SER A 7 1.36 16.30 -39.99
N VAL A 8 2.28 15.49 -39.46
CA VAL A 8 2.02 14.64 -38.29
C VAL A 8 2.18 15.54 -37.06
N SER A 9 1.06 15.88 -36.42
CA SER A 9 1.07 16.53 -35.11
C SER A 9 1.49 15.50 -34.05
N LEU A 10 2.74 15.62 -33.59
CA LEU A 10 3.26 14.89 -32.44
C LEU A 10 2.61 15.46 -31.18
N LEU A 11 1.61 14.77 -30.61
CA LEU A 11 1.16 15.04 -29.25
C LEU A 11 2.28 14.63 -28.30
N ILE A 12 3.06 15.60 -27.83
CA ILE A 12 3.95 15.40 -26.70
C ILE A 12 3.06 15.30 -25.47
N GLY A 13 2.83 14.08 -24.99
CA GLY A 13 2.20 13.85 -23.69
C GLY A 13 3.03 14.54 -22.62
N LEU A 14 2.43 15.51 -21.92
CA LEU A 14 2.98 16.09 -20.70
C LEU A 14 3.18 14.94 -19.70
N HIS A 15 4.41 14.45 -19.58
CA HIS A 15 4.74 13.56 -18.48
C HIS A 15 4.67 14.40 -17.21
N ALA A 16 3.77 14.05 -16.30
CA ALA A 16 3.78 14.62 -14.96
C ALA A 16 5.15 14.33 -14.35
N ILE A 17 5.96 15.36 -14.16
CA ILE A 17 7.22 15.24 -13.44
C ILE A 17 6.85 14.92 -12.00
N ALA A 18 7.22 13.73 -11.54
CA ALA A 18 7.13 13.36 -10.14
C ALA A 18 8.00 14.31 -9.33
N VAL A 19 7.38 15.23 -8.60
CA VAL A 19 8.08 16.09 -7.65
C VAL A 19 7.96 15.39 -6.30
N THR A 20 8.96 14.61 -5.92
CA THR A 20 9.28 14.42 -4.51
C THR A 20 9.94 15.70 -4.00
N ALA A 21 9.86 16.01 -2.70
CA ALA A 21 10.67 17.10 -2.17
C ALA A 21 12.15 16.88 -2.54
N ASN A 22 12.83 17.92 -3.06
CA ASN A 22 14.14 17.83 -3.71
C ASN A 22 15.33 17.40 -2.80
N LYS A 23 15.08 17.07 -1.53
CA LYS A 23 16.12 16.73 -0.55
C LYS A 23 15.75 15.47 0.23
N PRO A 24 16.69 14.52 0.42
CA PRO A 24 16.48 13.38 1.30
C PRO A 24 16.15 13.84 2.73
N PRO A 25 15.35 13.07 3.49
CA PRO A 25 15.14 13.34 4.90
C PRO A 25 16.46 13.35 5.67
N ILE A 26 16.56 14.23 6.65
CA ILE A 26 17.58 14.17 7.70
C ILE A 26 17.20 13.03 8.63
N ILE A 27 18.16 12.16 8.92
CA ILE A 27 18.01 11.01 9.82
C ILE A 27 18.70 11.35 11.15
N GLN A 28 17.98 11.19 12.25
CA GLN A 28 18.51 11.30 13.60
C GLN A 28 18.32 9.95 14.31
N GLY A 29 19.41 9.33 14.77
CA GLY A 29 19.33 8.13 15.59
C GLY A 29 20.59 7.26 15.55
N PRO A 30 20.56 6.07 16.19
CA PRO A 30 19.43 5.53 16.94
C PRO A 30 19.02 6.40 18.14
N ILE A 31 17.73 6.54 18.40
CA ILE A 31 17.19 7.32 19.51
C ILE A 31 17.26 6.48 20.79
N THR A 32 17.99 6.96 21.79
CA THR A 32 18.17 6.28 23.08
C THR A 32 17.66 7.10 24.27
N VAL A 33 17.34 8.38 24.07
CA VAL A 33 16.83 9.29 25.10
C VAL A 33 15.33 9.06 25.31
N GLY A 34 14.86 9.18 26.56
CA GLY A 34 13.45 9.02 26.93
C GLY A 34 13.31 8.64 28.40
N THR A 35 12.08 8.68 28.89
CA THR A 35 11.73 8.32 30.28
C THR A 35 11.27 6.86 30.42
N LYS A 36 10.92 6.19 29.31
CA LYS A 36 10.41 4.81 29.32
C LYS A 36 11.49 3.75 29.11
N GLY A 37 12.68 4.13 28.64
CA GLY A 37 13.81 3.22 28.41
C GLY A 37 13.73 2.36 27.14
N HIS A 38 12.59 2.39 26.43
CA HIS A 38 12.36 1.72 25.14
C HIS A 38 11.44 2.60 24.29
N PRO A 39 11.29 2.35 22.98
CA PRO A 39 10.30 3.06 22.16
C PRO A 39 8.87 2.55 22.41
N PHE A 40 7.85 3.36 22.08
CA PHE A 40 6.46 2.89 22.03
C PHE A 40 6.31 1.81 20.95
N SER A 41 5.45 0.80 21.13
CA SER A 41 5.36 -0.34 20.19
C SER A 41 6.68 -1.10 19.97
N ALA A 42 7.60 -1.05 20.94
CA ALA A 42 8.79 -1.91 20.98
C ALA A 42 8.42 -3.40 20.91
N TYR A 43 9.37 -4.22 20.45
CA TYR A 43 9.16 -5.65 20.30
C TYR A 43 8.73 -6.28 21.63
N ALA A 44 7.65 -7.06 21.60
CA ALA A 44 7.14 -7.74 22.78
C ALA A 44 8.05 -8.93 23.15
N GLY A 45 9.08 -8.66 23.94
CA GLY A 45 10.03 -9.67 24.41
C GLY A 45 11.48 -9.23 24.21
N ASN A 46 12.38 -10.20 24.08
CA ASN A 46 13.79 -9.92 23.84
C ASN A 46 14.12 -10.12 22.35
N ILE A 47 14.18 -9.05 21.57
CA ILE A 47 14.45 -9.15 20.13
C ILE A 47 15.84 -9.76 19.82
N SER A 48 16.80 -9.61 20.73
CA SER A 48 18.14 -10.20 20.54
C SER A 48 18.14 -11.73 20.63
N SER A 49 17.17 -12.34 21.34
CA SER A 49 17.09 -13.82 21.44
C SER A 49 16.69 -14.48 20.13
N ILE A 50 16.05 -13.75 19.22
CA ILE A 50 15.72 -14.19 17.85
C ILE A 50 16.76 -13.72 16.82
N GLY A 51 17.88 -13.15 17.29
CA GLY A 51 19.00 -12.68 16.46
C GLY A 51 18.68 -11.43 15.64
N TYR A 52 17.77 -10.59 16.13
CA TYR A 52 17.41 -9.30 15.54
C TYR A 52 17.83 -8.15 16.47
N VAL A 53 17.88 -6.95 15.91
CA VAL A 53 18.06 -5.69 16.64
C VAL A 53 16.93 -4.74 16.32
N GLU A 54 16.45 -4.01 17.32
CA GLU A 54 15.44 -2.96 17.20
C GLU A 54 16.09 -1.59 17.42
N GLU A 55 15.91 -0.67 16.48
CA GLU A 55 16.45 0.68 16.52
C GLU A 55 15.38 1.69 16.10
N GLU A 56 15.28 2.80 16.83
CA GLU A 56 14.36 3.89 16.49
C GLU A 56 15.13 5.05 15.86
N PHE A 57 14.57 5.66 14.82
CA PHE A 57 15.12 6.83 14.15
C PHE A 57 14.05 7.91 14.03
N PHE A 58 14.46 9.17 14.06
CA PHE A 58 13.62 10.28 13.64
C PHE A 58 14.00 10.73 12.24
N LEU A 59 12.99 10.99 11.42
CA LEU A 59 13.12 11.51 10.07
C LEU A 59 12.56 12.93 10.04
N SER A 60 13.29 13.87 9.47
CA SER A 60 12.80 15.24 9.28
C SER A 60 13.15 15.78 7.91
N GLY A 61 12.23 16.53 7.31
CA GLY A 61 12.39 17.10 5.98
C GLY A 61 11.14 17.85 5.57
N ASP A 62 11.02 18.13 4.28
CA ASP A 62 9.79 18.65 3.69
C ASP A 62 9.08 17.53 2.95
N ALA A 63 7.76 17.44 3.06
CA ALA A 63 6.93 16.47 2.37
C ALA A 63 5.85 17.16 1.54
N VAL A 64 5.56 16.57 0.38
CA VAL A 64 4.63 17.10 -0.64
C VAL A 64 3.18 16.82 -0.27
N ARG A 65 2.33 17.82 -0.49
CA ARG A 65 0.88 17.67 -0.61
C ARG A 65 0.50 17.53 -2.09
N TYR A 66 -0.48 16.67 -2.36
CA TYR A 66 -0.99 16.44 -3.71
C TYR A 66 -2.39 17.05 -3.87
N ASN A 67 -2.64 17.67 -5.03
CA ASN A 67 -3.98 17.99 -5.49
C ASN A 67 -4.55 16.84 -6.31
N VAL A 68 -5.84 16.59 -6.16
CA VAL A 68 -6.59 15.72 -7.08
C VAL A 68 -6.89 16.49 -8.36
N VAL A 69 -6.56 15.90 -9.51
CA VAL A 69 -6.97 16.42 -10.82
C VAL A 69 -8.24 15.69 -11.25
N GLY A 70 -9.34 16.43 -11.39
CA GLY A 70 -10.65 15.83 -11.67
C GLY A 70 -11.28 15.21 -10.43
N ASN A 71 -11.90 14.04 -10.57
CA ASN A 71 -12.59 13.34 -9.49
C ASN A 71 -11.82 12.08 -9.08
N LEU A 72 -11.83 11.74 -7.79
CA LEU A 72 -11.41 10.43 -7.30
C LEU A 72 -12.49 9.40 -7.66
N THR A 73 -12.31 8.73 -8.78
CA THR A 73 -13.23 7.72 -9.32
C THR A 73 -13.07 6.37 -8.61
N SER A 74 -14.11 5.54 -8.63
CA SER A 74 -14.12 4.24 -7.97
C SER A 74 -13.24 3.18 -8.63
N ASP A 75 -12.73 3.46 -9.83
CA ASP A 75 -11.80 2.61 -10.58
C ASP A 75 -10.33 2.79 -10.17
N GLY A 76 -10.01 3.66 -9.21
CA GLY A 76 -8.65 3.83 -8.70
C GLY A 76 -7.63 4.41 -9.69
N HIS A 77 -8.04 4.81 -10.89
CA HIS A 77 -7.15 5.45 -11.88
C HIS A 77 -7.10 6.96 -11.64
N TRP A 78 -6.34 7.36 -10.63
CA TRP A 78 -6.31 8.75 -10.18
C TRP A 78 -5.15 9.52 -10.76
N THR A 79 -5.39 10.80 -11.03
CA THR A 79 -4.33 11.74 -11.42
C THR A 79 -4.14 12.75 -10.31
N LEU A 80 -2.88 12.92 -9.89
CA LEU A 80 -2.49 13.90 -8.89
C LEU A 80 -1.52 14.91 -9.49
N SER A 81 -1.53 16.12 -8.95
CA SER A 81 -0.53 17.15 -9.24
C SER A 81 0.08 17.69 -7.95
N TYR A 82 1.29 18.24 -8.04
CA TYR A 82 1.93 18.93 -6.94
C TYR A 82 1.05 20.09 -6.44
N ASN A 83 0.90 20.22 -5.11
CA ASN A 83 0.24 21.38 -4.49
C ASN A 83 1.26 22.28 -3.77
N SER A 84 1.85 21.77 -2.69
CA SER A 84 2.72 22.51 -1.77
C SER A 84 3.59 21.53 -0.98
N THR A 85 4.48 22.03 -0.13
CA THR A 85 5.21 21.23 0.85
C THR A 85 4.92 21.67 2.28
N ALA A 86 5.25 20.81 3.24
CA ALA A 86 5.30 21.15 4.66
C ALA A 86 6.47 20.43 5.33
N SER A 87 7.10 21.10 6.29
CA SER A 87 8.13 20.47 7.10
C SER A 87 7.51 19.50 8.10
N TYR A 88 8.16 18.37 8.29
CA TYR A 88 7.77 17.34 9.25
C TYR A 88 8.97 16.87 10.07
N LYS A 89 8.68 16.34 11.25
CA LYS A 89 9.59 15.48 12.00
C LYS A 89 8.79 14.30 12.53
N THR A 90 9.16 13.10 12.11
CA THR A 90 8.46 11.88 12.47
C THR A 90 9.42 10.78 12.92
N ARG A 91 8.88 9.59 13.17
CA ARG A 91 9.56 8.42 13.70
C ARG A 91 9.48 7.24 12.74
N MET A 92 10.56 6.48 12.72
CA MET A 92 10.66 5.16 12.09
C MET A 92 11.24 4.16 13.09
N LEU A 93 10.62 3.00 13.24
CA LEU A 93 11.15 1.89 14.04
C LEU A 93 11.64 0.79 13.11
N ILE A 94 12.89 0.36 13.26
CA ILE A 94 13.51 -0.67 12.42
C ILE A 94 13.79 -1.90 13.26
N ARG A 95 13.43 -3.06 12.73
CA ARG A 95 13.84 -4.37 13.21
C ARG A 95 14.51 -5.12 12.09
N ARG A 96 15.76 -5.50 12.30
CA ARG A 96 16.58 -6.12 11.26
C ARG A 96 17.38 -7.28 11.82
N PRO A 97 17.78 -8.26 10.98
CA PRO A 97 18.74 -9.27 11.38
C PRO A 97 20.03 -8.62 11.89
N LEU A 98 20.58 -9.17 12.98
CA LEU A 98 21.90 -8.78 13.48
C LEU A 98 23.00 -9.34 12.58
N ASP A 99 22.87 -10.59 12.14
CA ASP A 99 23.73 -11.18 11.12
C ASP A 99 23.17 -10.85 9.72
N HIS A 100 23.92 -10.09 8.94
CA HIS A 100 23.52 -9.67 7.59
C HIS A 100 23.28 -10.86 6.65
N LYS A 101 23.85 -12.03 6.91
CA LYS A 101 23.62 -13.24 6.10
C LYS A 101 22.22 -13.80 6.24
N ARG A 102 21.48 -13.41 7.29
CA ARG A 102 20.08 -13.81 7.49
C ARG A 102 19.10 -12.90 6.74
N PHE A 103 19.54 -11.75 6.26
CA PHE A 103 18.68 -10.85 5.53
C PHE A 103 18.29 -11.45 4.18
N ASN A 104 17.00 -11.52 3.90
CA ASN A 104 16.46 -12.14 2.70
C ASN A 104 16.36 -11.19 1.49
N GLY A 105 16.76 -9.92 1.65
CA GLY A 105 16.67 -8.90 0.61
C GLY A 105 15.42 -8.01 0.70
N ASP A 106 14.42 -8.37 1.48
CA ASP A 106 13.12 -7.68 1.49
C ASP A 106 12.91 -6.88 2.78
N VAL A 107 12.48 -5.62 2.63
CA VAL A 107 11.98 -4.80 3.73
C VAL A 107 10.46 -4.66 3.69
N LEU A 108 9.80 -5.04 4.79
CA LEU A 108 8.40 -4.76 5.03
C LEU A 108 8.27 -3.37 5.66
N VAL A 109 7.56 -2.46 5.01
CA VAL A 109 7.35 -1.09 5.47
C VAL A 109 5.91 -0.91 5.89
N GLU A 110 5.66 -0.96 7.19
CA GLU A 110 4.32 -0.77 7.75
C GLU A 110 4.02 0.73 7.91
N TRP A 111 3.03 1.21 7.16
CA TRP A 111 2.36 2.46 7.48
C TRP A 111 1.55 2.25 8.76
N ILE A 112 1.99 2.88 9.85
CA ILE A 112 1.38 2.69 11.17
C ILE A 112 -0.10 3.06 11.15
N ASN A 113 -0.91 2.16 11.68
CA ASN A 113 -2.31 2.43 11.91
C ASN A 113 -2.47 3.32 13.14
N VAL A 114 -3.26 4.39 13.02
CA VAL A 114 -3.53 5.35 14.11
C VAL A 114 -5.01 5.41 14.48
N SER A 115 -5.83 4.41 14.14
CA SER A 115 -7.27 4.41 14.43
C SER A 115 -7.58 4.47 15.93
N GLY A 116 -6.64 4.04 16.77
CA GLY A 116 -6.73 4.16 18.22
C GLY A 116 -6.33 5.54 18.75
N GLY A 117 -5.83 6.47 17.93
CA GLY A 117 -5.20 7.70 18.43
C GLY A 117 -3.76 7.50 18.93
N PHE A 118 -3.14 6.39 18.60
CA PHE A 118 -1.76 6.01 18.90
C PHE A 118 -1.36 4.88 17.92
N ASP A 119 -0.08 4.52 17.89
CA ASP A 119 0.43 3.51 16.97
C ASP A 119 -0.16 2.11 17.23
N ILE A 120 -0.66 1.50 16.18
CA ILE A 120 -1.11 0.10 16.16
C ILE A 120 -0.33 -0.61 15.05
N THR A 121 0.48 -1.58 15.43
CA THR A 121 1.20 -2.47 14.51
C THR A 121 0.38 -3.74 14.25
N SER A 122 0.42 -4.25 13.02
CA SER A 122 -0.35 -5.42 12.59
C SER A 122 0.48 -6.40 11.74
N THR A 123 1.67 -6.01 11.29
CA THR A 123 2.47 -6.81 10.34
C THR A 123 3.74 -7.38 10.96
N ASP A 124 3.96 -7.09 12.24
CA ASP A 124 5.05 -7.60 13.07
C ASP A 124 4.78 -9.05 13.56
N LEU A 125 4.80 -10.02 12.66
CA LEU A 125 4.46 -11.42 12.96
C LEU A 125 5.70 -12.33 12.92
N PRO A 126 5.71 -13.48 13.63
CA PRO A 126 6.86 -14.40 13.67
C PRO A 126 7.45 -14.75 12.29
N GLY A 127 6.59 -14.95 11.28
CA GLY A 127 7.03 -15.27 9.91
C GLY A 127 7.93 -14.21 9.27
N VAL A 128 7.82 -12.94 9.68
CA VAL A 128 8.71 -11.86 9.22
C VAL A 128 10.16 -12.11 9.68
N TYR A 129 10.32 -12.53 10.93
CA TYR A 129 11.62 -12.80 11.54
C TYR A 129 12.23 -14.13 11.10
N GLU A 130 11.39 -15.16 10.99
CA GLU A 130 11.80 -16.50 10.55
C GLU A 130 12.30 -16.48 9.11
N ALA A 131 11.68 -15.67 8.24
CA ALA A 131 12.06 -15.53 6.85
C ALA A 131 13.19 -14.53 6.59
N GLY A 132 13.66 -13.78 7.61
CA GLY A 132 14.82 -12.90 7.45
C GLY A 132 14.50 -11.51 6.90
N TYR A 133 13.27 -11.03 6.98
CA TYR A 133 12.91 -9.69 6.54
C TYR A 133 13.55 -8.62 7.44
N ILE A 134 13.75 -7.42 6.90
CA ILE A 134 13.74 -6.20 7.72
C ILE A 134 12.29 -5.77 7.87
N TRP A 135 11.88 -5.45 9.10
CA TRP A 135 10.60 -4.81 9.37
C TRP A 135 10.86 -3.36 9.74
N ALA A 136 10.14 -2.44 9.09
CA ALA A 136 10.23 -1.02 9.32
C ALA A 136 8.83 -0.47 9.52
N SER A 137 8.57 0.28 10.59
CA SER A 137 7.34 1.07 10.70
C SER A 137 7.62 2.53 10.42
N ILE A 138 6.65 3.22 9.79
CA ILE A 138 6.69 4.66 9.59
C ILE A 138 5.44 5.31 10.21
N ASP A 139 5.68 6.25 11.13
CA ASP A 139 4.65 7.14 11.64
C ASP A 139 4.43 8.24 10.60
N ALA A 140 3.34 8.18 9.84
CA ALA A 140 3.10 9.10 8.73
C ALA A 140 1.96 10.09 8.99
N GLN A 141 1.29 10.00 10.14
CA GLN A 141 0.09 10.79 10.43
C GLN A 141 0.20 11.51 11.78
N ALA A 142 -0.35 12.73 11.85
CA ALA A 142 -0.34 13.56 13.06
C ALA A 142 -0.97 12.86 14.26
N THR A 143 -2.04 12.09 14.02
CA THR A 143 -2.79 11.39 15.06
C THR A 143 -1.96 10.37 15.85
N GLY A 144 -0.96 9.71 15.24
CA GLY A 144 -0.06 8.81 15.99
C GLY A 144 0.85 9.58 16.94
N ILE A 145 1.27 10.77 16.53
CA ILE A 145 2.19 11.63 17.29
C ILE A 145 1.46 12.35 18.44
N GLU A 146 0.31 12.96 18.16
CA GLU A 146 -0.38 13.89 19.06
C GLU A 146 -1.61 13.29 19.75
N GLY A 147 -2.15 12.20 19.21
CA GLY A 147 -3.45 11.65 19.58
C GLY A 147 -4.64 12.31 18.89
N GLY A 148 -5.84 11.99 19.37
CA GLY A 148 -7.07 12.63 18.91
C GLY A 148 -7.29 13.98 19.57
N ALA A 149 -7.95 14.93 18.88
CA ALA A 149 -8.19 16.28 19.41
C ALA A 149 -8.87 16.30 20.80
N THR A 150 -9.76 15.34 21.07
CA THR A 150 -10.45 15.21 22.36
C THR A 150 -9.82 14.17 23.30
N ASN A 151 -8.85 13.40 22.82
CA ASN A 151 -8.15 12.38 23.58
C ASN A 151 -6.66 12.32 23.14
N PRO A 152 -5.82 13.26 23.64
CA PRO A 152 -4.41 13.31 23.30
C PRO A 152 -3.69 12.16 24.02
N GLN A 153 -3.38 11.10 23.27
CA GLN A 153 -2.76 9.87 23.80
C GLN A 153 -1.70 9.29 22.85
N GLY A 154 -1.20 10.10 21.92
CA GLY A 154 -0.17 9.70 20.97
C GLY A 154 1.21 9.60 21.61
N LEU A 155 2.22 9.44 20.76
CA LEU A 155 3.63 9.32 21.17
C LEU A 155 4.06 10.43 22.14
N ILE A 156 3.69 11.70 21.87
CA ILE A 156 4.05 12.83 22.72
C ILE A 156 3.55 12.63 24.16
N GLN A 157 2.33 12.15 24.36
CA GLN A 157 1.79 11.93 25.70
C GLN A 157 2.39 10.70 26.37
N TRP A 158 2.84 9.70 25.60
CA TRP A 158 3.48 8.51 26.14
C TRP A 158 4.88 8.81 26.71
N ASP A 159 5.71 9.55 25.98
CA ASP A 159 7.04 9.99 26.46
C ASP A 159 7.41 11.37 25.88
N PRO A 160 7.03 12.48 26.57
CA PRO A 160 7.28 13.83 26.08
C PRO A 160 8.76 14.16 25.89
N VAL A 161 9.64 13.55 26.68
CA VAL A 161 11.10 13.76 26.59
C VAL A 161 11.64 13.15 25.31
N ARG A 162 11.12 11.99 24.91
CA ARG A 162 11.52 11.29 23.70
C ARG A 162 10.89 11.90 22.45
N TYR A 163 9.59 12.17 22.49
CA TYR A 163 8.79 12.45 21.30
C TYR A 163 8.31 13.89 21.16
N GLY A 164 8.55 14.76 22.14
CA GLY A 164 8.05 16.15 22.15
C GLY A 164 8.56 17.06 21.02
N THR A 165 9.50 16.59 20.18
CA THR A 165 9.94 17.32 18.98
C THR A 165 9.32 16.82 17.69
N LEU A 166 8.56 15.72 17.73
CA LEU A 166 7.84 15.20 16.56
C LEU A 166 6.70 16.14 16.19
N ASN A 167 6.45 16.28 14.90
CA ASN A 167 5.42 17.15 14.34
C ASN A 167 5.10 16.73 12.90
N ILE A 168 3.82 16.45 12.64
CA ILE A 168 3.26 16.30 11.30
C ILE A 168 2.10 17.30 11.22
N PRO A 169 2.19 18.37 10.42
CA PRO A 169 1.20 19.46 10.46
C PRO A 169 -0.19 19.04 9.96
N ASP A 170 -0.28 18.04 9.08
CA ASP A 170 -1.53 17.55 8.52
C ASP A 170 -1.35 16.18 7.84
N ASP A 171 -2.46 15.53 7.50
CA ASP A 171 -2.46 14.19 6.93
C ASP A 171 -2.16 14.16 5.42
N ALA A 172 -2.17 15.29 4.70
CA ALA A 172 -1.95 15.28 3.25
C ALA A 172 -0.49 14.99 2.89
N ILE A 173 0.46 15.38 3.75
CA ILE A 173 1.88 15.09 3.55
C ILE A 173 2.27 13.64 3.86
N SER A 174 1.39 12.87 4.49
CA SER A 174 1.64 11.48 4.90
C SER A 174 2.10 10.59 3.74
N TYR A 175 1.51 10.78 2.55
CA TYR A 175 1.86 10.01 1.36
C TYR A 175 3.30 10.24 0.90
N ASP A 176 3.82 11.46 0.97
CA ASP A 176 5.21 11.73 0.61
C ASP A 176 6.17 11.34 1.73
N ILE A 177 5.77 11.44 3.01
CA ILE A 177 6.55 10.86 4.14
C ILE A 177 6.77 9.35 3.92
N VAL A 178 5.70 8.62 3.56
CA VAL A 178 5.80 7.18 3.24
C VAL A 178 6.63 6.94 1.99
N SER A 179 6.58 7.80 0.97
CA SER A 179 7.46 7.70 -0.20
C SER A 179 8.95 7.86 0.19
N GLN A 180 9.24 8.86 1.03
CA GLN A 180 10.58 9.16 1.52
C GLN A 180 11.14 8.04 2.40
N ALA A 181 10.30 7.35 3.17
CA ALA A 181 10.69 6.19 3.98
C ALA A 181 11.35 5.09 3.13
N ALA A 182 10.82 4.79 1.94
CA ALA A 182 11.42 3.80 1.05
C ALA A 182 12.84 4.20 0.60
N SER A 183 13.05 5.49 0.31
CA SER A 183 14.38 6.03 -0.05
C SER A 183 15.37 5.94 1.11
N VAL A 184 14.92 6.27 2.33
CA VAL A 184 15.73 6.13 3.55
C VAL A 184 16.15 4.68 3.78
N LEU A 185 15.23 3.72 3.63
CA LEU A 185 15.54 2.30 3.78
C LEU A 185 16.53 1.80 2.72
N ARG A 186 16.35 2.19 1.46
CA ARG A 186 17.27 1.84 0.36
C ARG A 186 18.66 2.47 0.49
N SER A 187 18.82 3.52 1.30
CA SER A 187 20.13 4.12 1.57
C SER A 187 21.03 3.28 2.47
N GLY A 188 20.48 2.31 3.21
CA GLY A 188 21.21 1.53 4.20
C GLY A 188 21.43 2.23 5.55
N ASN A 189 21.14 3.53 5.65
CA ASN A 189 21.49 4.36 6.82
C ASN A 189 20.76 3.97 8.11
N VAL A 190 19.56 3.38 8.00
CA VAL A 190 18.75 2.94 9.15
C VAL A 190 18.68 1.42 9.29
N THR A 191 19.30 0.67 8.37
CA THR A 191 19.25 -0.79 8.30
C THR A 191 20.59 -1.45 8.67
N GLY A 192 21.50 -0.68 9.29
CA GLY A 192 22.86 -1.15 9.59
C GLY A 192 23.72 -1.41 8.35
N GLY A 193 23.42 -0.74 7.23
CA GLY A 193 24.10 -0.94 5.95
C GLY A 193 23.56 -2.10 5.10
N GLN A 194 22.50 -2.78 5.55
CA GLN A 194 21.81 -3.80 4.75
C GLN A 194 20.92 -3.11 3.71
N ILE A 195 21.26 -3.22 2.43
CA ILE A 195 20.52 -2.55 1.34
C ILE A 195 19.41 -3.50 0.87
N PRO A 196 18.12 -3.15 1.03
CA PRO A 196 17.02 -3.98 0.52
C PRO A 196 17.02 -4.04 -1.00
N GLU A 197 16.80 -5.24 -1.54
CA GLU A 197 16.48 -5.51 -2.94
C GLU A 197 15.06 -5.07 -3.26
N HIS A 198 14.12 -5.33 -2.34
CA HIS A 198 12.71 -4.94 -2.49
C HIS A 198 12.17 -4.22 -1.26
N ALA A 199 11.37 -3.18 -1.48
CA ALA A 199 10.58 -2.51 -0.44
C ALA A 199 9.09 -2.80 -0.63
N ILE A 200 8.45 -3.33 0.41
CA ILE A 200 7.07 -3.78 0.39
C ILE A 200 6.24 -2.90 1.33
N LEU A 201 5.36 -2.06 0.79
CA LEU A 201 4.49 -1.21 1.61
C LEU A 201 3.30 -2.01 2.14
N VAL A 202 3.02 -1.93 3.43
CA VAL A 202 1.87 -2.59 4.05
C VAL A 202 1.09 -1.64 4.93
N GLY A 203 -0.22 -1.82 5.00
CA GLY A 203 -1.10 -1.10 5.91
C GLY A 203 -2.31 -1.95 6.29
N ALA A 204 -2.82 -1.72 7.51
CA ALA A 204 -3.95 -2.47 8.06
C ALA A 204 -4.99 -1.51 8.66
N SER A 205 -6.28 -1.85 8.53
CA SER A 205 -7.42 -1.03 8.92
C SER A 205 -7.34 0.37 8.28
N GLN A 206 -7.28 1.46 9.05
CA GLN A 206 -7.17 2.84 8.57
C GLN A 206 -5.95 3.05 7.67
N SER A 207 -4.77 2.53 8.05
CA SER A 207 -3.59 2.65 7.19
C SER A 207 -3.69 1.76 5.95
N GLY A 208 -4.50 0.70 5.97
CA GLY A 208 -4.84 -0.08 4.77
C GLY A 208 -5.59 0.75 3.72
N SER A 209 -6.51 1.61 4.15
CA SER A 209 -7.19 2.58 3.27
C SER A 209 -6.24 3.65 2.71
N ARG A 210 -5.27 4.10 3.51
CA ARG A 210 -4.19 5.00 3.06
C ARG A 210 -3.28 4.32 2.03
N VAL A 211 -2.86 3.08 2.28
CA VAL A 211 -2.05 2.28 1.35
C VAL A 211 -2.78 2.05 0.02
N LEU A 212 -4.10 1.86 0.03
CA LEU A 212 -4.88 1.78 -1.20
C LEU A 212 -4.91 3.13 -1.94
N GLY A 213 -5.08 4.24 -1.22
CA GLY A 213 -4.99 5.59 -1.80
C GLY A 213 -3.60 5.89 -2.40
N TYR A 214 -2.53 5.47 -1.71
CA TYR A 214 -1.15 5.56 -2.19
C TYR A 214 -0.98 4.76 -3.49
N THR A 215 -1.48 3.52 -3.52
CA THR A 215 -1.41 2.64 -4.68
C THR A 215 -2.05 3.28 -5.92
N ASN A 216 -3.21 3.90 -5.73
CA ASN A 216 -4.00 4.50 -6.81
C ASN A 216 -3.44 5.85 -7.29
N GLY A 217 -2.92 6.69 -6.38
CA GLY A 217 -2.57 8.08 -6.71
C GLY A 217 -1.08 8.40 -6.74
N VAL A 218 -0.26 7.79 -5.88
CA VAL A 218 1.13 8.24 -5.62
C VAL A 218 2.15 7.25 -6.14
N GLN A 219 1.91 5.94 -5.98
CA GLN A 219 2.75 4.90 -6.56
C GLN A 219 2.98 5.09 -8.08
N PRO A 220 1.98 5.46 -8.90
CA PRO A 220 2.20 5.72 -10.33
C PRO A 220 3.11 6.92 -10.62
N LEU A 221 3.27 7.85 -9.66
CA LEU A 221 4.13 9.01 -9.81
C LEU A 221 5.60 8.65 -9.54
N ASN A 222 5.88 7.97 -8.44
CA ASN A 222 7.25 7.83 -7.94
C ASN A 222 7.81 6.40 -7.93
N GLY A 223 6.95 5.37 -7.99
CA GLY A 223 7.38 3.98 -7.95
C GLY A 223 8.18 3.61 -6.70
N SER A 224 7.90 4.24 -5.54
CA SER A 224 8.76 4.08 -4.35
C SER A 224 8.77 2.67 -3.80
N TYR A 225 7.75 1.85 -4.04
CA TYR A 225 7.66 0.49 -3.53
C TYR A 225 7.61 -0.55 -4.64
N ASP A 226 8.20 -1.72 -4.41
CA ASP A 226 8.24 -2.84 -5.36
C ASP A 226 6.99 -3.72 -5.26
N ALA A 227 6.39 -3.78 -4.07
CA ALA A 227 5.11 -4.41 -3.83
C ALA A 227 4.30 -3.62 -2.79
N ILE A 228 2.98 -3.75 -2.84
CA ILE A 228 2.07 -3.07 -1.93
C ILE A 228 0.98 -4.06 -1.45
N ILE A 229 0.77 -4.11 -0.13
CA ILE A 229 -0.18 -5.03 0.52
C ILE A 229 -1.14 -4.22 1.40
N PRO A 230 -2.37 -3.94 0.92
CA PRO A 230 -3.42 -3.39 1.78
C PRO A 230 -4.02 -4.53 2.61
N ALA A 231 -3.30 -4.99 3.64
CA ALA A 231 -3.53 -6.25 4.35
C ALA A 231 -4.91 -6.37 5.00
N ILE A 232 -5.42 -5.28 5.57
CA ILE A 232 -6.78 -5.18 6.10
C ILE A 232 -7.34 -3.85 5.60
N CYS A 233 -8.14 -3.86 4.54
CA CYS A 233 -8.71 -2.65 3.97
C CYS A 233 -10.23 -2.82 3.84
N ALA A 234 -11.00 -1.93 4.46
CA ALA A 234 -12.48 -2.00 4.48
C ALA A 234 -13.14 -1.59 3.14
N GLY A 235 -12.52 -1.98 2.02
CA GLY A 235 -13.02 -1.74 0.66
C GLY A 235 -12.98 -0.28 0.18
N ALA A 236 -12.35 0.62 0.94
CA ALA A 236 -12.35 2.04 0.63
C ALA A 236 -10.94 2.64 0.73
N SER A 237 -10.59 3.50 -0.23
CA SER A 237 -9.35 4.27 -0.22
C SER A 237 -9.51 5.56 0.55
N SER A 238 -8.45 6.05 1.17
CA SER A 238 -8.41 7.41 1.72
C SER A 238 -8.22 8.46 0.63
N ASP A 239 -8.71 9.68 0.89
CA ASP A 239 -8.47 10.84 0.03
C ASP A 239 -7.08 11.49 0.29
N PHE A 240 -6.80 12.61 -0.38
CA PHE A 240 -5.59 13.41 -0.23
C PHE A 240 -5.80 14.68 0.62
N SER A 241 -6.85 14.68 1.45
CA SER A 241 -7.19 15.84 2.28
C SER A 241 -6.13 16.08 3.37
N PRO A 242 -5.82 17.35 3.71
CA PRO A 242 -4.95 17.65 4.84
C PRO A 242 -5.60 17.32 6.18
N VAL A 243 -6.94 17.31 6.26
CA VAL A 243 -7.59 17.08 7.55
C VAL A 243 -7.37 15.63 8.01
N PRO A 244 -6.98 15.40 9.27
CA PRO A 244 -6.75 14.05 9.80
C PRO A 244 -7.92 13.10 9.56
N ALA A 245 -7.60 11.86 9.18
CA ALA A 245 -8.56 10.76 9.15
C ALA A 245 -8.85 10.34 10.61
N HIS A 246 -9.87 10.96 11.21
CA HIS A 246 -10.07 10.98 12.67
C HIS A 246 -10.15 9.60 13.36
N PRO A 247 -9.55 9.45 14.57
CA PRO A 247 -9.77 8.31 15.46
C PRO A 247 -11.04 8.47 16.33
N THR A 248 -11.79 9.56 16.17
CA THR A 248 -12.93 9.91 17.03
C THR A 248 -14.12 8.97 16.79
N PRO A 249 -14.63 8.25 17.81
CA PRO A 249 -15.82 7.43 17.68
C PRO A 249 -17.02 8.26 17.18
N GLY A 250 -17.69 7.77 16.13
CA GLY A 250 -18.88 8.42 15.55
C GLY A 250 -18.60 9.40 14.41
N GLN A 251 -17.32 9.61 14.02
CA GLN A 251 -16.98 10.29 12.78
C GLN A 251 -16.49 9.26 11.75
N SER A 252 -17.11 9.23 10.56
CA SER A 252 -16.69 8.33 9.50
C SER A 252 -15.25 8.62 9.06
N GLY A 253 -14.46 7.57 8.81
CA GLY A 253 -13.16 7.71 8.18
C GLY A 253 -13.26 8.45 6.85
N ARG A 254 -12.21 9.20 6.48
CA ARG A 254 -12.15 9.88 5.19
C ARG A 254 -11.89 8.87 4.09
N THR A 255 -12.97 8.34 3.56
CA THR A 255 -12.96 7.42 2.43
C THR A 255 -13.42 8.13 1.19
N VAL A 256 -12.81 7.81 0.05
CA VAL A 256 -13.35 8.19 -1.26
C VAL A 256 -14.71 7.53 -1.39
N ALA A 257 -15.75 8.36 -1.28
CA ALA A 257 -17.13 7.95 -1.47
C ALA A 257 -17.34 7.49 -2.91
N THR A 258 -18.17 6.49 -3.05
CA THR A 258 -18.65 5.93 -4.30
C THR A 258 -20.06 6.44 -4.52
N ASN A 259 -20.30 6.93 -5.73
CA ASN A 259 -21.48 7.68 -6.19
C ASN A 259 -21.92 8.89 -5.31
N SER A 260 -22.89 9.65 -5.81
CA SER A 260 -23.38 10.89 -5.18
C SER A 260 -24.18 10.67 -3.89
N SER A 261 -24.50 9.41 -3.53
CA SER A 261 -25.22 9.05 -2.31
C SER A 261 -24.32 8.43 -1.24
N GLY A 262 -23.01 8.34 -1.48
CA GLY A 262 -22.06 7.71 -0.54
C GLY A 262 -22.21 6.19 -0.44
N VAL A 263 -22.84 5.57 -1.44
CA VAL A 263 -23.05 4.12 -1.51
C VAL A 263 -22.00 3.51 -2.42
N MET A 264 -21.32 2.47 -1.92
CA MET A 264 -20.49 1.55 -2.72
C MET A 264 -21.27 0.99 -3.88
N ASP A 265 -21.17 1.68 -5.02
CA ASP A 265 -21.75 1.29 -6.29
C ASP A 265 -20.62 1.24 -7.33
N TYR A 266 -19.95 0.09 -7.36
CA TYR A 266 -18.95 -0.20 -8.38
C TYR A 266 -19.65 -0.55 -9.68
N VAL A 267 -19.18 0.00 -10.79
CA VAL A 267 -19.60 -0.45 -12.11
C VAL A 267 -19.17 -1.92 -12.24
N ARG A 268 -20.10 -2.82 -12.61
CA ARG A 268 -19.81 -4.25 -12.75
C ARG A 268 -19.92 -4.71 -14.21
N ASP A 269 -19.18 -5.77 -14.54
CA ASP A 269 -19.31 -6.48 -15.81
C ASP A 269 -20.49 -7.47 -15.79
N ALA A 270 -20.73 -8.12 -16.93
CA ALA A 270 -21.80 -9.11 -17.08
C ALA A 270 -21.60 -10.34 -16.16
N ASP A 271 -20.41 -10.48 -15.60
CA ASP A 271 -20.04 -11.55 -14.69
C ASP A 271 -20.22 -11.17 -13.21
N GLY A 272 -20.68 -9.94 -12.94
CA GLY A 272 -20.89 -9.41 -11.60
C GLY A 272 -19.61 -8.94 -10.92
N ASN A 273 -18.49 -8.85 -11.64
CA ASN A 273 -17.20 -8.40 -11.14
C ASN A 273 -17.01 -6.89 -11.37
N THR A 274 -16.35 -6.21 -10.43
CA THR A 274 -16.08 -4.77 -10.53
C THR A 274 -15.21 -4.45 -11.75
N LYS A 275 -15.66 -3.52 -12.61
CA LYS A 275 -14.89 -2.92 -13.70
C LYS A 275 -13.93 -1.84 -13.18
N GLY A 276 -12.78 -1.72 -13.85
CA GLY A 276 -11.74 -0.78 -13.46
C GLY A 276 -10.90 -1.30 -12.29
N GLY A 277 -9.99 -0.46 -11.81
CA GLY A 277 -9.01 -0.83 -10.81
C GLY A 277 -7.98 -1.82 -11.32
N ILE A 278 -7.15 -2.28 -10.39
CA ILE A 278 -6.22 -3.37 -10.63
C ILE A 278 -7.00 -4.67 -10.79
N ARG A 279 -7.03 -5.23 -12.00
CA ARG A 279 -7.65 -6.53 -12.30
C ARG A 279 -6.60 -7.62 -12.42
N LEU A 280 -6.34 -8.31 -11.31
CA LEU A 280 -5.54 -9.54 -11.28
C LEU A 280 -6.18 -10.63 -12.16
N PRO A 281 -5.43 -11.69 -12.54
CA PRO A 281 -5.94 -12.78 -13.40
C PRO A 281 -7.28 -13.39 -12.97
N GLU A 282 -7.58 -13.43 -11.67
CA GLU A 282 -8.84 -13.93 -11.11
C GLU A 282 -10.06 -13.06 -11.48
N LEU A 283 -9.85 -11.76 -11.69
CA LEU A 283 -10.88 -10.84 -12.17
C LEU A 283 -10.86 -10.70 -13.70
N ALA A 284 -9.69 -10.75 -14.33
CA ALA A 284 -9.56 -10.65 -15.78
C ALA A 284 -10.05 -11.93 -16.51
N VAL A 285 -9.90 -13.09 -15.87
CA VAL A 285 -10.29 -14.41 -16.38
C VAL A 285 -11.14 -15.12 -15.31
N PRO A 286 -12.36 -14.62 -15.04
CA PRO A 286 -13.12 -15.03 -13.87
C PRO A 286 -13.70 -16.43 -14.02
N VAL A 287 -13.69 -17.16 -12.90
CA VAL A 287 -14.43 -18.43 -12.72
C VAL A 287 -15.57 -18.28 -11.70
N ALA A 288 -15.71 -17.08 -11.14
CA ALA A 288 -16.72 -16.71 -10.16
C ALA A 288 -16.98 -15.21 -10.23
N GLY A 289 -18.13 -14.79 -9.69
CA GLY A 289 -18.42 -13.41 -9.35
C GLY A 289 -17.97 -13.11 -7.92
N TYR A 290 -17.36 -11.95 -7.69
CA TYR A 290 -16.85 -11.54 -6.38
C TYR A 290 -17.55 -10.25 -5.91
N ASN A 291 -18.06 -10.28 -4.68
CA ASN A 291 -18.73 -9.14 -4.08
C ASN A 291 -18.22 -8.87 -2.65
N GLY A 292 -17.59 -7.71 -2.45
CA GLY A 292 -17.20 -7.20 -1.13
C GLY A 292 -18.15 -6.16 -0.54
N ILE A 293 -19.17 -5.70 -1.27
CA ILE A 293 -20.08 -4.63 -0.80
C ILE A 293 -20.97 -5.15 0.33
N ASN A 294 -21.08 -4.38 1.42
CA ASN A 294 -21.90 -4.67 2.60
C ASN A 294 -21.56 -5.99 3.31
N ASN A 295 -20.35 -6.51 3.14
CA ASN A 295 -19.89 -7.76 3.77
C ASN A 295 -18.94 -7.53 4.96
N GLY A 296 -18.82 -6.29 5.46
CA GLY A 296 -17.83 -5.95 6.49
C GLY A 296 -16.41 -6.24 6.00
N LEU A 297 -15.66 -7.06 6.74
CA LEU A 297 -14.33 -7.55 6.35
C LEU A 297 -14.36 -8.90 5.60
N SER A 298 -15.55 -9.40 5.25
CA SER A 298 -15.73 -10.63 4.47
C SER A 298 -15.99 -10.32 2.99
N GLY A 299 -16.14 -11.36 2.18
CA GLY A 299 -16.60 -11.25 0.81
C GLY A 299 -17.43 -12.46 0.41
N ASN A 300 -18.28 -12.28 -0.60
CA ASN A 300 -19.01 -13.39 -1.22
C ASN A 300 -18.34 -13.79 -2.53
N THR A 301 -18.16 -15.09 -2.72
CA THR A 301 -17.78 -15.70 -3.99
C THR A 301 -18.96 -16.47 -4.54
N TYR A 302 -19.33 -16.19 -5.79
CA TYR A 302 -20.41 -16.86 -6.51
C TYR A 302 -19.81 -17.66 -7.67
N PRO A 303 -19.49 -18.95 -7.47
CA PRO A 303 -18.93 -19.78 -8.53
C PRO A 303 -19.82 -19.77 -9.78
N PHE A 304 -19.20 -19.71 -10.96
CA PHE A 304 -19.97 -19.86 -12.20
C PHE A 304 -20.43 -21.30 -12.38
N SER A 305 -21.57 -21.46 -13.05
CA SER A 305 -22.04 -22.78 -13.44
C SER A 305 -21.12 -23.39 -14.51
N ASP A 306 -21.08 -24.72 -14.59
CA ASP A 306 -20.32 -25.44 -15.62
C ASP A 306 -20.68 -24.96 -17.02
N SER A 307 -21.97 -24.71 -17.30
CA SER A 307 -22.44 -24.16 -18.58
C SER A 307 -21.81 -22.79 -18.89
N LYS A 308 -21.74 -21.90 -17.89
CA LYS A 308 -21.09 -20.60 -18.06
C LYS A 308 -19.58 -20.73 -18.24
N LEU A 309 -18.92 -21.60 -17.48
CA LEU A 309 -17.48 -21.87 -17.65
C LEU A 309 -17.18 -22.46 -19.03
N ASN A 310 -17.98 -23.39 -19.53
CA ASN A 310 -17.88 -23.94 -20.87
C ASN A 310 -18.12 -22.88 -21.97
N ALA A 311 -19.02 -21.93 -21.73
CA ALA A 311 -19.27 -20.83 -22.67
C ALA A 311 -18.11 -19.81 -22.69
N LEU A 312 -17.54 -19.47 -21.53
CA LEU A 312 -16.42 -18.54 -21.39
C LEU A 312 -15.08 -19.14 -21.85
N TYR A 313 -14.91 -20.44 -21.59
CA TYR A 313 -13.70 -21.21 -21.84
C TYR A 313 -14.07 -22.54 -22.52
N PRO A 314 -14.33 -22.56 -23.84
CA PRO A 314 -14.69 -23.77 -24.58
C PRO A 314 -13.70 -24.94 -24.43
N THR A 315 -12.43 -24.66 -24.14
CA THR A 315 -11.41 -25.68 -23.88
C THR A 315 -10.55 -25.31 -22.68
N HIS A 316 -9.97 -26.32 -22.02
CA HIS A 316 -9.03 -26.10 -20.93
C HIS A 316 -7.78 -25.33 -21.40
N GLN A 317 -7.29 -25.63 -22.60
CA GLN A 317 -6.16 -24.91 -23.20
C GLN A 317 -6.47 -23.41 -23.38
N GLU A 318 -7.70 -23.06 -23.74
CA GLU A 318 -8.12 -21.66 -23.87
C GLU A 318 -8.18 -20.94 -22.52
N TYR A 319 -8.69 -21.61 -21.48
CA TYR A 319 -8.65 -21.08 -20.11
C TYR A 319 -7.22 -20.76 -19.67
N VAL A 320 -6.31 -21.75 -19.80
CA VAL A 320 -4.89 -21.58 -19.44
C VAL A 320 -4.25 -20.44 -20.24
N ALA A 321 -4.51 -20.36 -21.55
CA ALA A 321 -3.99 -19.29 -22.40
C ALA A 321 -4.48 -17.90 -21.96
N LYS A 322 -5.76 -17.77 -21.63
CA LYS A 322 -6.35 -16.52 -21.11
C LYS A 322 -5.73 -16.13 -19.76
N VAL A 323 -5.62 -17.05 -18.81
CA VAL A 323 -4.99 -16.77 -17.49
C VAL A 323 -3.54 -16.32 -17.67
N LYS A 324 -2.78 -17.02 -18.51
CA LYS A 324 -1.39 -16.66 -18.82
C LYS A 324 -1.29 -15.26 -19.43
N ALA A 325 -2.15 -14.93 -20.39
CA ALA A 325 -2.19 -13.60 -21.00
C ALA A 325 -2.51 -12.50 -19.98
N ALA A 326 -3.50 -12.73 -19.10
CA ALA A 326 -3.84 -11.80 -18.03
C ALA A 326 -2.68 -11.63 -17.03
N ALA A 327 -1.99 -12.70 -16.66
CA ALA A 327 -0.83 -12.63 -15.76
C ALA A 327 0.32 -11.81 -16.38
N TYR A 328 0.60 -11.98 -17.68
CA TYR A 328 1.59 -11.14 -18.37
C TYR A 328 1.16 -9.67 -18.45
N ALA A 329 -0.13 -9.38 -18.62
CA ALA A 329 -0.64 -8.02 -18.57
C ALA A 329 -0.43 -7.39 -17.19
N SER A 330 -0.78 -8.09 -16.11
CA SER A 330 -0.52 -7.62 -14.74
C SER A 330 0.98 -7.45 -14.45
N LEU A 331 1.85 -8.30 -14.99
CA LEU A 331 3.30 -8.14 -14.88
C LEU A 331 3.77 -6.86 -15.61
N HIS A 332 3.27 -6.63 -16.82
CA HIS A 332 3.59 -5.45 -17.62
C HIS A 332 3.14 -4.14 -16.94
N GLU A 333 1.99 -4.18 -16.27
CA GLU A 333 1.45 -3.08 -15.45
C GLU A 333 2.17 -2.95 -14.09
N LYS A 334 3.15 -3.81 -13.79
CA LYS A 334 3.90 -3.86 -12.53
C LYS A 334 3.00 -4.07 -11.30
N VAL A 335 1.91 -4.79 -11.50
CA VAL A 335 0.98 -5.19 -10.44
C VAL A 335 1.43 -6.48 -9.76
N ILE A 336 2.05 -7.39 -10.52
CA ILE A 336 2.58 -8.66 -10.00
C ILE A 336 4.05 -8.85 -10.39
N LEU A 337 4.74 -9.69 -9.63
CA LEU A 337 6.14 -10.05 -9.87
C LEU A 337 6.26 -11.20 -10.89
N GLU A 338 7.43 -11.36 -11.51
CA GLU A 338 7.64 -12.36 -12.57
C GLU A 338 7.31 -13.79 -12.12
N TYR A 339 7.67 -14.16 -10.88
CA TYR A 339 7.39 -15.50 -10.35
C TYR A 339 5.88 -15.77 -10.22
N GLN A 340 5.06 -14.73 -10.03
CA GLN A 340 3.59 -14.89 -9.95
C GLN A 340 3.00 -15.33 -11.29
N VAL A 341 3.59 -14.93 -12.42
CA VAL A 341 3.15 -15.43 -13.75
C VAL A 341 3.26 -16.95 -13.83
N LYS A 342 4.35 -17.52 -13.27
CA LYS A 342 4.55 -18.99 -13.21
C LYS A 342 3.52 -19.65 -12.30
N ASN A 343 3.24 -19.06 -11.14
CA ASN A 343 2.23 -19.57 -10.20
C ASN A 343 0.83 -19.56 -10.81
N TYR A 344 0.42 -18.45 -11.44
CA TYR A 344 -0.85 -18.34 -12.13
C TYR A 344 -1.00 -19.36 -13.25
N THR A 345 0.04 -19.52 -14.07
CA THR A 345 0.04 -20.49 -15.18
C THR A 345 -0.13 -21.91 -14.64
N ARG A 346 0.66 -22.30 -13.63
CA ARG A 346 0.59 -23.64 -13.03
C ARG A 346 -0.75 -23.92 -12.36
N ALA A 347 -1.30 -22.94 -11.64
CA ALA A 347 -2.61 -23.06 -11.01
C ALA A 347 -3.71 -23.27 -12.07
N ALA A 348 -3.62 -22.56 -13.20
CA ALA A 348 -4.56 -22.73 -14.30
C ALA A 348 -4.44 -24.10 -14.98
N GLU A 349 -3.21 -24.59 -15.20
CA GLU A 349 -2.94 -25.90 -15.84
C GLU A 349 -3.48 -27.10 -15.07
N VAL A 350 -3.68 -26.97 -13.75
CA VAL A 350 -4.24 -28.03 -12.91
C VAL A 350 -5.71 -27.79 -12.53
N ALA A 351 -6.29 -26.67 -12.95
CA ALA A 351 -7.67 -26.32 -12.64
C ALA A 351 -8.66 -27.13 -13.49
N ASN A 352 -9.80 -27.52 -12.92
CA ASN A 352 -10.89 -28.15 -13.65
C ASN A 352 -11.77 -27.11 -14.35
N VAL A 353 -11.20 -26.37 -15.31
CA VAL A 353 -11.88 -25.28 -16.04
C VAL A 353 -11.67 -25.40 -17.56
N PRO A 354 -12.73 -25.49 -18.39
CA PRO A 354 -14.08 -25.78 -17.94
C PRO A 354 -14.12 -27.20 -17.31
N PRO A 355 -15.06 -27.46 -16.39
CA PRO A 355 -15.23 -28.79 -15.82
C PRO A 355 -15.44 -29.82 -16.93
N GLN A 356 -14.63 -30.89 -16.92
CA GLN A 356 -14.85 -32.01 -17.83
C GLN A 356 -16.16 -32.72 -17.45
N CYS A 357 -16.97 -33.09 -18.45
CA CYS A 357 -18.16 -33.91 -18.20
C CYS A 357 -17.74 -35.19 -17.49
N THR A 358 -18.14 -35.34 -16.23
CA THR A 358 -18.10 -36.66 -15.59
C THR A 358 -19.21 -37.47 -16.23
N SER A 359 -18.84 -38.50 -17.00
CA SER A 359 -19.80 -39.49 -17.47
C SER A 359 -20.39 -40.18 -16.23
N SER A 360 -21.62 -39.84 -15.88
CA SER A 360 -22.37 -40.48 -14.78
C SER A 360 -22.83 -41.88 -15.13
#